data_AF-A0A6G2DT15-F1
#
_entry.id   AF-A0A6G2DT15-F1
#
_cell.length_a   1.000
_cell.length_b   1.000
_cell.length_c   1.000
_cell.angle_alpha   90.00
_cell.angle_beta   90.00
_cell.angle_gamma   90.00
#
_symmetry.space_group_name_H-M   'P 1'
#
loop_
_entity.id
_entity.type
_entity.pdbx_description
1 polymer ?
#
loop_
_entity_poly.entity_id
_entity_poly.type
_entity_poly.pdbx_seq_one_letter_code
_entity_poly.pdbx_strand_id
1 'polypeptide(L)'
;MVNCEPLEAYRQLEEAELVGCWAHVRRKFFEATPKQADKSSLGAKGLAYCNQLFSLERDWEALPADERLQKRQEELQPLMEDFFA
;
A
#
# COMPACT_ATOMS: atom_id res chain seq x y z
N MET A 1 13.52 13.15 -5.42
CA MET A 1 12.93 13.35 -4.08
C MET A 1 11.52 12.79 -4.11
N VAL A 2 11.30 11.60 -3.55
CA VAL A 2 9.96 10.98 -3.53
C VAL A 2 9.23 11.56 -2.32
N ASN A 3 8.34 12.52 -2.55
CA ASN A 3 7.45 12.99 -1.50
C ASN A 3 6.24 12.05 -1.44
N CYS A 4 6.16 11.27 -0.36
CA CYS A 4 5.13 10.25 -0.19
C CYS A 4 3.77 10.83 0.26
N GLU A 5 3.69 12.12 0.57
CA GLU A 5 2.44 12.80 0.94
C GLU A 5 2.02 13.74 -0.21
N PRO A 6 0.88 13.50 -0.88
CA PRO A 6 0.45 14.35 -1.98
C PRO A 6 0.03 15.73 -1.45
N LEU A 7 0.96 16.68 -1.47
CA LEU A 7 0.61 18.09 -1.30
C LEU A 7 -0.11 18.56 -2.57
N GLU A 8 -1.19 19.31 -2.41
CA GLU A 8 -1.99 19.89 -3.51
C GLU A 8 -1.14 20.61 -4.56
N ALA A 9 -0.04 21.24 -4.13
CA ALA A 9 0.90 21.93 -5.01
C ALA A 9 1.54 21.00 -6.07
N TYR A 10 1.72 19.71 -5.78
CA TYR A 10 2.32 18.78 -6.74
C TYR A 10 1.36 18.35 -7.86
N ARG A 11 0.04 18.53 -7.68
CA ARG A 11 -0.94 18.30 -8.75
C ARG A 11 -0.81 19.30 -9.90
N GLN A 12 -0.10 20.41 -9.69
CA GLN A 12 0.10 21.48 -10.67
C GLN A 12 1.33 21.26 -11.55
N LEU A 13 2.11 20.19 -11.28
CA LEU A 13 3.28 19.85 -12.08
C LEU A 13 2.85 18.99 -13.27
N GLU A 14 3.02 19.51 -14.48
CA GLU A 14 2.58 18.85 -15.72
C GLU A 14 3.38 17.58 -16.06
N GLU A 15 4.63 17.48 -15.58
CA GLU A 15 5.55 16.38 -15.89
C GLU A 15 5.77 15.39 -14.73
N ALA A 16 4.95 15.45 -13.66
CA ALA A 16 5.11 14.59 -12.48
C ALA A 16 3.92 13.64 -12.29
N GLU A 17 4.21 12.35 -12.14
CA GLU A 17 3.20 11.37 -11.76
C GLU A 17 3.08 11.29 -10.23
N LEU A 18 1.86 11.45 -9.72
CA LEU A 18 1.57 11.31 -8.30
C LEU A 18 1.39 9.83 -7.95
N VAL A 19 2.33 9.30 -7.18
CA VAL A 19 2.27 7.94 -6.63
C VAL A 19 1.98 7.96 -5.13
N GLY A 20 1.11 7.04 -4.69
CA GLY A 20 0.79 6.86 -3.28
C GLY A 20 1.75 5.89 -2.61
N CYS A 21 2.27 6.23 -1.42
CA CYS A 21 3.06 5.29 -0.63
C CYS A 21 2.18 4.42 0.26
N TRP A 22 2.30 3.09 0.14
CA TRP A 22 1.57 2.13 0.96
C TRP A 22 1.81 2.29 2.47
N ALA A 23 2.96 2.83 2.89
CA ALA A 23 3.22 3.12 4.30
C ALA A 23 2.28 4.23 4.83
N HIS A 24 2.02 5.26 4.03
CA HIS A 24 1.07 6.31 4.37
C HIS A 24 -0.38 5.82 4.30
N VAL A 25 -0.71 4.97 3.34
CA VAL A 25 -2.03 4.33 3.29
C VAL A 25 -2.29 3.51 4.56
N ARG A 26 -1.33 2.67 4.97
CA ARG A 26 -1.41 1.90 6.22
C ARG A 26 -1.61 2.80 7.45
N ARG A 27 -0.88 3.91 7.53
CA ARG A 27 -1.03 4.88 8.63
C ARG A 27 -2.43 5.49 8.65
N LYS A 28 -2.99 5.86 7.50
CA LYS A 28 -4.36 6.39 7.42
C LYS A 28 -5.40 5.36 7.86
N PHE A 29 -5.25 4.09 7.47
CA PHE A 29 -6.13 3.04 7.97
C PHE A 29 -5.99 2.83 9.49
N PHE A 30 -4.77 2.92 10.01
CA PHE A 30 -4.53 2.87 11.46
C PHE A 30 -5.27 3.98 12.21
N GLU A 31 -5.10 5.22 11.76
CA GLU A 31 -5.70 6.41 12.37
C GLU A 31 -7.23 6.40 12.25
N ALA A 32 -7.76 5.89 11.14
CA ALA A 32 -9.20 5.79 10.90
C ALA A 32 -9.88 4.60 11.61
N THR A 33 -9.13 3.63 12.16
CA THR A 33 -9.69 2.47 12.84
C THR A 33 -9.92 2.77 14.33
N PRO A 34 -11.17 2.78 14.83
CA PRO A 34 -11.44 2.92 16.26
C PRO A 34 -10.76 1.82 17.10
N LYS A 35 -10.35 2.13 18.33
CA LYS A 35 -9.67 1.16 19.22
C LYS A 35 -10.51 -0.08 19.54
N GLN A 36 -11.84 0.02 19.52
CA GLN A 36 -12.76 -1.12 19.69
C GLN A 36 -13.43 -1.54 18.37
N ALA A 37 -12.85 -1.22 17.23
CA ALA A 37 -13.43 -1.59 15.94
C ALA A 37 -13.39 -3.10 15.75
N ASP A 38 -14.51 -3.65 15.28
CA ASP A 38 -14.56 -5.03 14.84
C ASP A 38 -13.62 -5.26 13.66
N LYS A 39 -13.16 -6.50 13.52
CA LYS A 39 -12.34 -6.95 12.38
C LYS A 39 -13.04 -6.78 11.03
N SER A 40 -14.36 -6.57 11.04
CA SER A 40 -15.17 -6.29 9.85
C SER A 40 -15.11 -4.82 9.41
N SER A 41 -14.59 -3.90 10.23
CA SER A 41 -14.49 -2.48 9.89
C SER A 41 -13.58 -2.25 8.68
N LEU A 42 -13.90 -1.24 7.87
CA LEU A 42 -13.10 -0.89 6.69
C LEU A 42 -11.65 -0.54 7.04
N GLY A 43 -11.45 0.14 8.17
CA GLY A 43 -10.11 0.44 8.69
C GLY A 43 -9.32 -0.81 9.05
N ALA A 44 -9.93 -1.78 9.75
CA ALA A 44 -9.29 -3.05 10.10
C ALA A 44 -8.97 -3.90 8.86
N LYS A 45 -9.87 -3.92 7.86
CA LYS A 45 -9.62 -4.60 6.57
C LYS A 45 -8.46 -3.96 5.82
N GLY A 46 -8.42 -2.63 5.72
CA GLY A 46 -7.32 -1.90 5.08
C GLY A 46 -5.98 -2.11 5.79
N LEU A 47 -5.97 -2.16 7.13
CA LEU A 47 -4.80 -2.53 7.91
C LEU A 47 -4.32 -3.96 7.64
N ALA A 48 -5.24 -4.92 7.62
CA ALA A 48 -4.93 -6.33 7.36
C ALA A 48 -4.30 -6.50 5.98
N TYR A 49 -4.89 -5.89 4.95
CA TYR A 49 -4.36 -5.84 3.60
C TYR A 49 -2.94 -5.26 3.56
N CYS A 50 -2.73 -4.07 4.14
CA CYS A 50 -1.40 -3.44 4.15
C CYS A 50 -0.36 -4.31 4.87
N ASN A 51 -0.74 -4.94 5.98
CA ASN A 51 0.16 -5.83 6.72
C ASN A 51 0.56 -7.06 5.90
N GLN A 52 -0.38 -7.63 5.13
CA GLN A 52 -0.10 -8.74 4.21
C GLN A 52 0.85 -8.31 3.09
N LEU A 53 0.59 -7.17 2.44
CA LEU A 53 1.47 -6.58 1.43
C LEU A 53 2.91 -6.41 1.96
N PHE A 54 3.06 -5.81 3.15
CA PHE A 54 4.39 -5.66 3.76
C PHE A 54 5.02 -6.97 4.19
N SER A 55 4.24 -8.02 4.45
CA SER A 55 4.80 -9.35 4.75
C SER A 55 5.43 -9.96 3.50
N LEU A 56 4.69 -9.96 2.40
CA LEU A 56 5.19 -10.47 1.11
C LEU A 56 6.46 -9.74 0.66
N GLU A 57 6.48 -8.40 0.75
CA GLU A 57 7.68 -7.63 0.39
C GLU A 57 8.90 -7.96 1.27
N ARG A 58 8.71 -8.31 2.55
CA ARG A 58 9.80 -8.78 3.43
C ARG A 58 10.28 -10.16 3.03
N ASP A 59 9.37 -11.06 2.68
CA ASP A 59 9.70 -12.42 2.27
C ASP A 59 10.55 -12.42 0.98
N TRP A 60 10.41 -11.39 0.15
CA TRP A 60 11.15 -11.22 -1.10
C TRP A 60 12.35 -10.28 -0.99
N GLU A 61 12.68 -9.74 0.19
CA GLU A 61 13.70 -8.69 0.37
C GLU A 61 15.08 -9.11 -0.17
N ALA A 62 15.44 -10.39 0.00
CA ALA A 62 16.71 -10.93 -0.45
C ALA A 62 16.76 -11.27 -1.95
N LEU A 63 15.64 -11.20 -2.67
CA LEU A 63 15.57 -11.55 -4.09
C LEU A 63 16.10 -10.42 -4.99
N PRO A 64 16.65 -10.76 -6.17
CA PRO A 64 16.96 -9.78 -7.22
C PRO A 64 15.74 -8.93 -7.59
N ALA A 65 16.00 -7.74 -8.15
CA ALA A 65 14.94 -6.79 -8.49
C ALA A 65 13.92 -7.37 -9.48
N ASP A 66 14.37 -8.15 -10.46
CA ASP A 66 13.52 -8.75 -11.49
C ASP A 66 12.62 -9.85 -10.89
N GLU A 67 13.18 -10.69 -10.00
CA GLU A 67 12.41 -11.72 -9.29
C GLU A 67 11.37 -11.10 -8.35
N ARG A 68 11.73 -10.01 -7.64
CA ARG A 68 10.77 -9.24 -6.84
C ARG A 68 9.65 -8.67 -7.68
N LEU A 69 9.96 -8.18 -8.89
CA LEU A 69 8.94 -7.67 -9.81
C LEU A 69 7.98 -8.79 -10.24
N GLN A 70 8.51 -9.95 -10.60
CA GLN A 70 7.69 -11.11 -10.95
C GLN A 70 6.79 -11.53 -9.78
N LYS A 71 7.34 -11.60 -8.56
CA LYS A 71 6.56 -11.90 -7.35
C LYS A 71 5.43 -10.91 -7.09
N ARG A 72 5.65 -9.62 -7.31
CA ARG A 72 4.58 -8.62 -7.22
C ARG A 72 3.49 -8.87 -8.27
N GLN A 73 3.83 -9.24 -9.49
CA GLN A 73 2.84 -9.53 -10.53
C GLN A 73 2.04 -10.80 -10.22
N GLU A 74 2.70 -11.84 -9.71
CA GLU A 74 2.05 -13.14 -9.45
C GLU A 74 1.23 -13.16 -8.16
N GLU A 75 1.74 -12.54 -7.09
CA GLU A 75 1.17 -12.68 -5.75
C GLU A 75 0.55 -11.37 -5.23
N LEU A 76 1.16 -10.21 -5.54
CA LEU A 76 0.68 -8.92 -5.03
C LEU A 76 -0.43 -8.32 -5.89
N GLN A 77 -0.38 -8.48 -7.22
CA GLN A 77 -1.42 -8.01 -8.13
C GLN A 77 -2.81 -8.57 -7.80
N PRO A 78 -3.02 -9.89 -7.64
CA PRO A 78 -4.34 -10.40 -7.29
C PRO A 78 -4.82 -9.92 -5.92
N LEU A 79 -3.90 -9.74 -4.96
CA LEU A 79 -4.23 -9.16 -3.65
C LEU A 79 -4.72 -7.71 -3.81
N MET A 80 -4.05 -6.91 -4.63
CA MET A 80 -4.46 -5.54 -4.96
C MET A 80 -5.83 -5.51 -5.64
N GLU A 81 -6.07 -6.38 -6.61
CA GLU A 81 -7.35 -6.45 -7.31
C GLU A 81 -8.50 -6.79 -6.36
N ASP A 82 -8.31 -7.75 -5.44
CA ASP A 82 -9.30 -8.08 -4.40
C ASP A 82 -9.59 -6.90 -3.47
N PHE A 83 -8.58 -6.09 -3.16
CA PHE A 83 -8.75 -4.90 -2.32
C PHE A 83 -9.56 -3.77 -2.98
N PHE A 84 -9.46 -3.64 -4.31
CA PHE A 84 -10.14 -2.59 -5.08
C PHE A 84 -11.45 -3.04 -5.75
N ALA A 85 -11.82 -4.32 -5.63
CA ALA A 85 -13.08 -4.88 -6.10
C ALA A 85 -14.29 -4.36 -5.31
#